data_AF-A0A9Q0CV42-F1
#
_entry.id   AF-A0A9Q0CV42-F1
#
_cell.length_a   1.000
_cell.length_b   1.000
_cell.length_c   1.000
_cell.angle_alpha   90.00
_cell.angle_beta   90.00
_cell.angle_gamma   90.00
#
_symmetry.space_group_name_H-M   'P 1'
#
loop_
_entity.id
_entity.type
_entity.pdbx_description
1 polymer ?
#
loop_
_entity_poly.entity_id
_entity_poly.type
_entity_poly.pdbx_seq_one_letter_code
_entity_poly.pdbx_strand_id
1 'polypeptide(L)'
;MEKLCTKNLVPPQESHDDSFVMMIQKAAMDDKTVILTDVNEAFSAPNSMLDLFLESFHNGEDNITHLLDHLVIVAMDQNAFEKCKSVHHYCYLHEDIGSDLSSENVYMSKAYVDLVWTKVRLWQLTLEQGYSFLFTDIDVMWFRDPFRHISVYADLTIASDRFFGNPEDHSNNPNTGLVYAKPTRKNIEVLKY
;
A
#
# COMPACT_ATOMS: atom_id res chain seq x y z
N MET A 1 -34.49 -45.00 -14.47
CA MET A 1 -33.81 -43.78 -14.94
C MET A 1 -33.81 -42.80 -13.79
N GLU A 2 -32.64 -42.48 -13.25
CA GLU A 2 -32.25 -41.13 -12.79
C GLU A 2 -30.87 -41.27 -12.15
N LYS A 3 -29.85 -40.81 -12.88
CA LYS A 3 -28.50 -40.59 -12.34
C LYS A 3 -28.52 -39.20 -11.70
N LEU A 4 -28.39 -39.11 -10.38
CA LEU A 4 -28.03 -37.86 -9.73
C LEU A 4 -26.59 -37.50 -10.12
N CYS A 5 -26.44 -36.44 -10.91
CA CYS A 5 -25.17 -35.77 -11.13
C CYS A 5 -24.68 -35.19 -9.79
N THR A 6 -23.67 -35.80 -9.19
CA THR A 6 -22.78 -35.13 -8.25
C THR A 6 -22.01 -34.05 -9.02
N LYS A 7 -22.49 -32.80 -8.94
CA LYS A 7 -21.70 -31.64 -9.32
C LYS A 7 -20.52 -31.56 -8.35
N ASN A 8 -19.31 -31.78 -8.86
CA ASN A 8 -18.10 -31.38 -8.17
C ASN A 8 -18.18 -29.87 -7.95
N LEU A 9 -18.44 -29.45 -6.72
CA LEU A 9 -18.36 -28.05 -6.32
C LEU A 9 -16.87 -27.69 -6.30
N VAL A 10 -16.42 -27.06 -7.38
CA VAL A 10 -15.16 -26.31 -7.38
C VAL A 10 -15.34 -25.22 -6.32
N PRO A 11 -14.42 -25.06 -5.34
CA PRO A 11 -14.46 -23.94 -4.41
C PRO A 11 -14.56 -22.63 -5.21
N PRO A 12 -15.33 -21.62 -4.75
CA PRO A 12 -15.32 -20.32 -5.41
C PRO A 12 -13.88 -19.84 -5.57
N GLN A 13 -13.48 -19.46 -6.79
CA GLN A 13 -12.25 -18.70 -6.97
C GLN A 13 -12.40 -17.41 -6.17
N GLU A 14 -11.49 -17.19 -5.23
CA GLU A 14 -11.39 -15.94 -4.48
C GLU A 14 -11.21 -14.78 -5.46
N SER A 15 -11.94 -13.68 -5.26
CA SER A 15 -11.72 -12.50 -6.09
C SER A 15 -10.35 -11.88 -5.74
N HIS A 16 -9.77 -11.16 -6.70
CA HIS A 16 -8.52 -10.43 -6.49
C HIS A 16 -8.60 -9.47 -5.30
N ASP A 17 -9.77 -8.85 -5.09
CA ASP A 17 -10.05 -8.02 -3.92
C ASP A 17 -10.09 -8.84 -2.63
N ASP A 18 -10.75 -10.00 -2.60
CA ASP A 18 -10.77 -10.86 -1.42
C ASP A 18 -9.35 -11.26 -0.98
N SER A 19 -8.48 -11.55 -1.96
CA SER A 19 -7.09 -11.93 -1.67
C SER A 19 -6.26 -10.77 -1.08
N PHE A 20 -6.49 -9.52 -1.55
CA PHE A 20 -5.90 -8.33 -0.93
C PHE A 20 -6.42 -8.12 0.48
N VAL A 21 -7.74 -8.22 0.66
CA VAL A 21 -8.41 -8.04 1.96
C VAL A 21 -7.88 -9.05 2.97
N MET A 22 -7.70 -10.31 2.60
CA MET A 22 -7.09 -11.31 3.47
C MET A 22 -5.63 -10.99 3.82
N MET A 23 -4.89 -10.35 2.92
CA MET A 23 -3.51 -9.96 3.18
C MET A 23 -3.42 -8.82 4.19
N ILE A 24 -4.20 -7.75 4.01
CA ILE A 24 -4.23 -6.63 4.97
C ILE A 24 -4.73 -7.10 6.33
N GLN A 25 -5.69 -8.04 6.39
CA GLN A 25 -6.16 -8.64 7.64
C GLN A 25 -5.05 -9.37 8.40
N LYS A 26 -4.13 -10.02 7.69
CA LYS A 26 -3.00 -10.74 8.30
C LYS A 26 -1.86 -9.82 8.71
N ALA A 27 -1.65 -8.73 7.97
CA ALA A 27 -0.58 -7.76 8.24
C ALA A 27 -1.01 -6.67 9.23
N ALA A 28 -2.30 -6.49 9.51
CA ALA A 28 -2.77 -5.41 10.36
C ALA A 28 -2.20 -5.46 11.79
N MET A 29 -1.90 -4.29 12.32
CA MET A 29 -1.58 -4.05 13.74
C MET A 29 -2.82 -4.26 14.62
N ASP A 30 -2.62 -4.29 15.95
CA ASP A 30 -3.69 -4.46 16.94
C ASP A 30 -4.80 -3.39 16.82
N ASP A 31 -4.47 -2.19 16.37
CA ASP A 31 -5.39 -1.08 16.17
C ASP A 31 -6.07 -1.07 14.78
N LYS A 32 -5.87 -2.14 13.99
CA LYS A 32 -6.31 -2.30 12.60
C LYS A 32 -5.66 -1.35 11.62
N THR A 33 -4.45 -0.87 11.90
CA THR A 33 -3.64 -0.14 10.92
C THR A 33 -2.77 -1.10 10.11
N VAL A 34 -2.68 -0.90 8.80
CA VAL A 34 -1.75 -1.61 7.90
C VAL A 34 -0.82 -0.62 7.22
N ILE A 35 0.44 -0.98 7.01
CA ILE A 35 1.38 -0.18 6.22
C ILE A 35 1.32 -0.67 4.77
N LEU A 36 1.16 0.25 3.82
CA LEU A 36 1.09 -0.05 2.40
C LEU A 36 2.23 0.64 1.65
N THR A 37 2.79 -0.04 0.66
CA THR A 37 3.66 0.55 -0.37
C THR A 37 3.37 -0.14 -1.69
N ASP A 38 3.71 0.50 -2.80
CA ASP A 38 3.73 -0.12 -4.12
C ASP A 38 5.16 -0.14 -4.70
N VAL A 39 5.40 -1.07 -5.64
CA VAL A 39 6.69 -1.20 -6.33
C VAL A 39 6.49 -1.84 -7.71
N ASN A 40 7.28 -1.41 -8.69
CA ASN A 40 7.37 -2.04 -10.01
C ASN A 40 8.78 -2.58 -10.28
N GLU A 41 9.00 -3.21 -11.42
CA GLU A 41 10.27 -3.81 -11.82
C GLU A 41 11.44 -2.82 -11.72
N ALA A 42 11.24 -1.57 -12.18
CA ALA A 42 12.27 -0.54 -12.17
C ALA A 42 12.85 -0.26 -10.77
N PHE A 43 12.01 -0.32 -9.74
CA PHE A 43 12.39 -0.05 -8.34
C PHE A 43 12.61 -1.31 -7.50
N SER A 44 12.53 -2.50 -8.10
CA SER A 44 12.69 -3.80 -7.43
C SER A 44 13.88 -4.62 -7.96
N ALA A 45 14.70 -4.08 -8.85
CA ALA A 45 15.97 -4.72 -9.23
C ALA A 45 16.84 -5.04 -7.98
N PRO A 46 17.69 -6.08 -8.00
CA PRO A 46 18.58 -6.36 -6.88
C PRO A 46 19.49 -5.17 -6.54
N ASN A 47 19.61 -4.85 -5.25
CA ASN A 47 20.31 -3.67 -4.70
C ASN A 47 19.74 -2.33 -5.21
N SER A 48 18.42 -2.25 -5.36
CA SER A 48 17.71 -1.03 -5.76
C SER A 48 16.83 -0.48 -4.63
N MET A 49 15.85 0.37 -4.97
CA MET A 49 15.08 1.16 -4.01
C MET A 49 14.32 0.30 -2.99
N LEU A 50 13.73 -0.82 -3.42
CA LEU A 50 13.07 -1.74 -2.50
C LEU A 50 14.02 -2.27 -1.40
N ASP A 51 15.25 -2.63 -1.76
CA ASP A 51 16.22 -3.15 -0.79
C ASP A 51 16.64 -2.05 0.20
N LEU A 52 16.85 -0.81 -0.28
CA LEU A 52 17.17 0.35 0.57
C LEU A 52 16.00 0.73 1.50
N PHE A 53 14.77 0.68 0.98
CA PHE A 53 13.56 0.94 1.75
C PHE A 53 13.46 -0.02 2.93
N LEU A 54 13.55 -1.33 2.69
CA LEU A 54 13.51 -2.35 3.75
C LEU A 54 14.70 -2.21 4.71
N GLU A 55 15.90 -1.94 4.18
CA GLU A 55 17.10 -1.71 4.99
C GLU A 55 16.95 -0.48 5.92
N SER A 56 16.19 0.54 5.53
CA SER A 56 15.95 1.70 6.39
C SER A 56 15.28 1.33 7.73
N PHE A 57 14.29 0.42 7.72
CA PHE A 57 13.65 -0.09 8.93
C PHE A 57 14.59 -0.90 9.81
N HIS A 58 15.56 -1.60 9.21
CA HIS A 58 16.58 -2.35 9.96
C HIS A 58 17.61 -1.44 10.62
N ASN A 59 17.92 -0.30 9.99
CA ASN A 59 18.88 0.68 10.49
C ASN A 59 18.22 1.84 11.27
N GLY A 60 16.90 1.82 11.42
CA GLY A 60 16.15 2.86 12.11
C GLY A 60 16.41 2.88 13.62
N GLU A 61 16.22 4.06 14.22
CA GLU A 61 16.22 4.25 15.66
C GLU A 61 15.02 3.52 16.30
N ASP A 62 15.08 3.29 17.62
CA ASP A 62 13.96 2.73 18.41
C ASP A 62 13.41 1.36 17.98
N ASN A 63 14.20 0.58 17.24
CA ASN A 63 13.84 -0.77 16.78
C ASN A 63 12.52 -0.82 15.97
N ILE A 64 12.39 0.09 14.99
CA ILE A 64 11.22 0.12 14.07
C ILE A 64 11.16 -1.05 13.09
N THR A 65 12.11 -1.98 13.12
CA THR A 65 12.13 -3.18 12.27
C THR A 65 10.82 -3.98 12.38
N HIS A 66 10.20 -4.02 13.55
CA HIS A 66 8.91 -4.71 13.76
C HIS A 66 7.77 -4.16 12.89
N LEU A 67 7.86 -2.93 12.39
CA LEU A 67 6.86 -2.37 11.47
C LEU A 67 6.84 -3.11 10.13
N LEU A 68 7.93 -3.79 9.75
CA LEU A 68 7.95 -4.65 8.56
C LEU A 68 6.95 -5.80 8.68
N ASP A 69 6.65 -6.30 9.88
CA ASP A 69 5.62 -7.33 10.08
C ASP A 69 4.20 -6.82 9.73
N HIS A 70 4.05 -5.51 9.52
CA HIS A 70 2.80 -4.84 9.18
C HIS A 70 2.79 -4.19 7.80
N LEU A 71 3.86 -4.39 7.03
CA LEU A 71 4.01 -3.87 5.67
C LEU A 71 3.37 -4.82 4.67
N VAL A 72 2.50 -4.31 3.79
CA VAL A 72 2.05 -4.99 2.57
C VAL A 72 2.64 -4.27 1.37
N ILE A 73 3.35 -5.01 0.53
CA ILE A 73 3.95 -4.49 -0.70
C ILE A 73 3.08 -4.91 -1.89
N VAL A 74 2.55 -3.92 -2.60
CA VAL A 74 1.79 -4.09 -3.82
C VAL A 74 2.75 -4.07 -5.00
N ALA A 75 2.97 -5.24 -5.60
CA ALA A 75 3.75 -5.38 -6.81
C ALA A 75 2.89 -5.08 -8.04
N MET A 76 3.36 -4.16 -8.87
CA MET A 76 2.65 -3.68 -10.06
C MET A 76 2.91 -4.56 -11.30
N ASP A 77 3.85 -5.48 -11.21
CA ASP A 77 4.18 -6.44 -12.24
C ASP A 77 4.78 -7.73 -11.62
N GLN A 78 4.89 -8.77 -12.45
CA GLN A 78 5.35 -10.09 -12.02
C GLN A 78 6.81 -10.09 -11.53
N ASN A 79 7.68 -9.26 -12.12
CA ASN A 79 9.09 -9.22 -11.74
C ASN A 79 9.25 -8.57 -10.35
N ALA A 80 8.55 -7.46 -10.10
CA ALA A 80 8.43 -6.86 -8.78
C ALA A 80 7.84 -7.83 -7.75
N PHE A 81 6.84 -8.63 -8.14
CA PHE A 81 6.23 -9.60 -7.23
C PHE A 81 7.18 -10.73 -6.84
N GLU A 82 7.94 -11.25 -7.80
CA GLU A 82 8.96 -12.27 -7.54
C GLU A 82 10.08 -11.75 -6.64
N LYS A 83 10.55 -10.53 -6.91
CA LYS A 83 11.50 -9.86 -6.00
C LYS A 83 10.91 -9.71 -4.62
N CYS A 84 9.71 -9.14 -4.49
CA CYS A 84 9.07 -8.90 -3.20
C CYS A 84 9.05 -10.17 -2.36
N LYS A 85 8.58 -11.29 -2.92
CA LYS A 85 8.51 -12.58 -2.21
C LYS A 85 9.86 -13.11 -1.75
N SER A 86 10.96 -12.68 -2.38
CA SER A 86 12.32 -13.08 -1.99
C SER A 86 12.85 -12.30 -0.77
N VAL A 87 12.29 -11.12 -0.48
CA VAL A 87 12.78 -10.22 0.57
C VAL A 87 11.73 -9.90 1.65
N HIS A 88 10.45 -10.18 1.41
CA HIS A 88 9.35 -9.80 2.28
C HIS A 88 8.22 -10.85 2.31
N HIS A 89 7.44 -10.88 3.39
CA HIS A 89 6.39 -11.89 3.59
C HIS A 89 5.05 -11.54 2.95
N TYR A 90 4.62 -10.27 3.04
CA TYR A 90 3.31 -9.83 2.54
C TYR A 90 3.46 -9.09 1.21
N CYS A 91 3.38 -9.86 0.13
CA CYS A 91 3.48 -9.38 -1.24
C CYS A 91 2.17 -9.63 -1.97
N TYR A 92 1.60 -8.61 -2.59
CA TYR A 92 0.37 -8.69 -3.36
C TYR A 92 0.66 -8.33 -4.82
N LEU A 93 0.33 -9.20 -5.77
CA LEU A 93 0.41 -8.87 -7.19
C LEU A 93 -0.87 -8.15 -7.61
N HIS A 94 -0.75 -6.91 -8.07
CA HIS A 94 -1.85 -6.23 -8.73
C HIS A 94 -2.02 -6.79 -10.15
N GLU A 95 -3.17 -7.39 -10.46
CA GLU A 95 -3.45 -7.91 -11.78
C GLU A 95 -3.96 -6.81 -12.71
N ASP A 96 -3.27 -6.72 -13.85
CA ASP A 96 -3.18 -5.65 -14.83
C ASP A 96 -4.52 -5.07 -15.34
N ILE A 97 -4.67 -3.74 -15.31
CA ILE A 97 -5.61 -2.98 -16.16
C ILE A 97 -4.92 -2.71 -17.51
N GLY A 98 -4.50 -3.76 -18.20
CA GLY A 98 -4.06 -3.74 -19.60
C GLY A 98 -2.99 -2.70 -19.99
N SER A 99 -2.12 -2.26 -19.07
CA SER A 99 -1.02 -1.33 -19.37
C SER A 99 0.30 -1.83 -18.76
N ASP A 100 1.38 -1.77 -19.55
CA ASP A 100 2.71 -2.15 -19.08
C ASP A 100 3.22 -1.12 -18.06
N LEU A 101 3.30 -1.53 -16.79
CA LEU A 101 3.72 -0.70 -15.65
C LEU A 101 5.17 -0.99 -15.20
N SER A 102 5.89 -1.84 -15.93
CA SER A 102 7.24 -2.33 -15.56
C SER A 102 8.33 -1.25 -15.60
N SER A 103 8.16 -0.21 -16.41
CA SER A 103 9.17 0.85 -16.60
C SER A 103 9.07 2.00 -15.60
N GLU A 104 10.13 2.81 -15.48
CA GLU A 104 10.05 4.11 -14.82
C GLU A 104 8.98 4.97 -15.51
N ASN A 105 7.91 5.29 -14.80
CA ASN A 105 6.82 6.05 -15.38
C ASN A 105 7.10 7.54 -15.28
N VAL A 106 7.27 8.18 -16.45
CA VAL A 106 7.34 9.63 -16.56
C VAL A 106 6.07 10.23 -15.97
N TYR A 107 6.24 11.19 -15.06
CA TYR A 107 5.16 11.97 -14.45
C TYR A 107 4.11 12.38 -15.49
N MET A 108 2.84 12.09 -15.23
CA MET A 108 1.66 12.33 -16.10
C MET A 108 1.48 11.40 -17.31
N SER A 109 2.26 10.33 -17.47
CA SER A 109 1.98 9.31 -18.50
C SER A 109 0.70 8.54 -18.19
N LYS A 110 0.10 7.86 -19.19
CA LYS A 110 -1.07 6.98 -18.96
C LYS A 110 -0.76 5.90 -17.91
N ALA A 111 0.43 5.31 -17.97
CA ALA A 111 0.90 4.33 -17.00
C ALA A 111 1.02 4.93 -15.59
N TYR A 112 1.54 6.16 -15.45
CA TYR A 112 1.55 6.88 -14.17
C TYR A 112 0.13 7.10 -13.61
N VAL A 113 -0.81 7.48 -14.47
CA VAL A 113 -2.22 7.68 -14.08
C VAL A 113 -2.86 6.36 -13.63
N ASP A 114 -2.62 5.27 -14.34
CA ASP A 114 -3.13 3.94 -13.98
C ASP A 114 -2.54 3.46 -12.62
N LEU A 115 -1.25 3.73 -12.35
CA LEU A 115 -0.62 3.49 -11.05
C LEU A 115 -1.31 4.27 -9.92
N VAL A 116 -1.51 5.57 -10.12
CA VAL A 116 -2.13 6.45 -9.10
C VAL A 116 -3.57 6.01 -8.82
N TRP A 117 -4.34 5.63 -9.85
CA TRP A 117 -5.70 5.13 -9.64
C TRP A 117 -5.72 3.78 -8.93
N THR A 118 -4.77 2.90 -9.23
CA THR A 118 -4.63 1.62 -8.50
C THR A 118 -4.35 1.87 -7.02
N LYS A 119 -3.43 2.79 -6.71
CA LYS A 119 -3.11 3.21 -5.35
C LYS A 119 -4.36 3.69 -4.61
N VAL A 120 -5.11 4.63 -5.21
CA VAL A 120 -6.35 5.17 -4.63
C VAL A 120 -7.41 4.09 -4.43
N ARG A 121 -7.55 3.14 -5.38
CA ARG A 121 -8.47 2.00 -5.27
C ARG A 121 -8.15 1.12 -4.07
N LEU A 122 -6.88 0.75 -3.89
CA LEU A 122 -6.46 -0.13 -2.79
C LEU A 122 -6.58 0.58 -1.44
N TRP A 123 -6.32 1.88 -1.39
CA TRP A 123 -6.60 2.70 -0.22
C TRP A 123 -8.09 2.70 0.13
N GLN A 124 -8.96 2.95 -0.85
CA GLN A 124 -10.41 2.91 -0.66
C GLN A 124 -10.86 1.54 -0.15
N LEU A 125 -10.43 0.45 -0.79
CA LEU A 125 -10.77 -0.91 -0.39
C LEU A 125 -10.33 -1.20 1.05
N THR A 126 -9.14 -0.76 1.44
CA THR A 126 -8.63 -0.89 2.82
C THR A 126 -9.56 -0.19 3.82
N LEU A 127 -9.95 1.06 3.53
CA LEU A 127 -10.87 1.81 4.39
C LEU A 127 -12.27 1.19 4.45
N GLU A 128 -12.78 0.67 3.33
CA GLU A 128 -14.10 0.01 3.26
C GLU A 128 -14.15 -1.27 4.09
N GLN A 129 -13.02 -1.98 4.24
CA GLN A 129 -12.90 -3.13 5.14
C GLN A 129 -12.73 -2.75 6.61
N GLY A 130 -12.73 -1.46 6.94
CA GLY A 130 -12.62 -0.96 8.32
C GLY A 130 -11.19 -0.97 8.87
N TYR A 131 -10.19 -0.97 8.00
CA TYR A 131 -8.77 -0.84 8.37
C TYR A 131 -8.30 0.59 8.14
N SER A 132 -7.44 1.09 9.02
CA SER A 132 -6.66 2.30 8.74
C SER A 132 -5.44 1.91 7.90
N PHE A 133 -4.91 2.84 7.11
CA PHE A 133 -3.64 2.61 6.41
C PHE A 133 -2.65 3.73 6.69
N LEU A 134 -1.36 3.39 6.67
CA LEU A 134 -0.26 4.31 6.43
C LEU A 134 0.43 3.88 5.13
N PHE A 135 0.23 4.65 4.07
CA PHE A 135 0.91 4.45 2.81
C PHE A 135 2.23 5.23 2.78
N THR A 136 3.26 4.65 2.19
CA THR A 136 4.55 5.29 1.92
C THR A 136 5.02 4.92 0.51
N ASP A 137 5.55 5.87 -0.24
CA ASP A 137 6.27 5.58 -1.48
C ASP A 137 7.61 4.86 -1.13
N ILE A 138 8.08 4.01 -2.03
CA ILE A 138 9.30 3.19 -1.81
C ILE A 138 10.58 4.03 -1.71
N ASP A 139 10.56 5.28 -2.18
CA ASP A 139 11.69 6.22 -2.08
C ASP A 139 11.70 7.04 -0.77
N VAL A 140 10.77 6.75 0.17
CA VAL A 140 10.69 7.37 1.50
C VAL A 140 11.32 6.45 2.55
N MET A 141 12.52 6.79 3.00
CA MET A 141 13.28 6.01 4.00
C MET A 141 12.81 6.28 5.43
N TRP A 142 12.61 5.23 6.22
CA TRP A 142 12.14 5.34 7.60
C TRP A 142 13.28 5.07 8.57
N PHE A 143 13.68 6.12 9.30
CA PHE A 143 14.68 5.99 10.39
C PHE A 143 14.05 6.14 11.77
N ARG A 144 12.77 6.50 11.87
CA ARG A 144 12.00 6.64 13.10
C ARG A 144 10.56 6.22 12.84
N ASP A 145 9.86 5.92 13.92
CA ASP A 145 8.45 5.55 13.91
C ASP A 145 7.57 6.76 13.53
N PRO A 146 6.94 6.77 12.34
CA PRO A 146 6.11 7.89 11.90
C PRO A 146 4.80 8.00 12.67
N PHE A 147 4.31 6.92 13.30
CA PHE A 147 3.06 6.95 14.07
C PHE A 147 3.15 7.87 15.28
N ARG A 148 4.37 8.11 15.80
CA ARG A 148 4.62 9.09 16.88
C ARG A 148 4.37 10.54 16.46
N HIS A 149 4.32 10.80 15.15
CA HIS A 149 4.13 12.12 14.57
C HIS A 149 2.74 12.30 13.94
N ILE A 150 1.92 11.26 13.93
CA ILE A 150 0.53 11.31 13.47
C ILE A 150 -0.36 11.66 14.66
N SER A 151 -1.15 12.73 14.53
CA SER A 151 -2.09 13.14 15.57
C SER A 151 -3.17 12.06 15.77
N VAL A 152 -3.41 11.67 17.03
CA VAL A 152 -4.48 10.73 17.38
C VAL A 152 -5.88 11.23 16.96
N TYR A 153 -6.04 12.55 16.79
CA TYR A 153 -7.29 13.18 16.34
C TYR A 153 -7.40 13.33 14.83
N ALA A 154 -6.31 13.11 14.08
CA ALA A 154 -6.36 13.20 12.63
C ALA A 154 -7.11 12.00 12.05
N ASP A 155 -8.08 12.28 11.18
CA ASP A 155 -8.73 11.27 10.34
C ASP A 155 -7.92 11.01 9.07
N LEU A 156 -7.15 12.00 8.61
CA LEU A 156 -6.30 11.97 7.43
C LEU A 156 -5.03 12.79 7.73
N THR A 157 -3.87 12.27 7.37
CA THR A 157 -2.59 12.98 7.43
C THR A 157 -1.87 12.74 6.11
N ILE A 158 -1.35 13.80 5.51
CA ILE A 158 -0.63 13.76 4.24
C ILE A 158 0.67 14.53 4.46
N ALA A 159 1.80 13.99 4.01
CA ALA A 159 3.07 14.71 4.04
C ALA A 159 3.01 15.98 3.18
N SER A 160 3.99 16.87 3.36
CA SER A 160 4.07 18.10 2.60
C SER A 160 5.48 18.38 2.12
N ASP A 161 5.63 18.75 0.85
CA ASP A 161 6.90 19.22 0.29
C ASP A 161 7.31 20.58 0.87
N ARG A 162 6.32 21.37 1.30
CA ARG A 162 6.52 22.65 1.97
C ARG A 162 5.62 22.75 3.19
N PHE A 163 6.26 22.91 4.34
CA PHE A 163 5.62 23.06 5.64
C PHE A 163 5.78 24.50 6.16
N PHE A 164 4.68 25.15 6.54
CA PHE A 164 4.68 26.54 7.00
C PHE A 164 4.62 26.69 8.54
N GLY A 165 4.87 25.61 9.29
CA GLY A 165 4.96 25.62 10.76
C GLY A 165 3.68 25.19 11.48
N ASN A 166 2.53 25.21 10.79
CA ASN A 166 1.25 24.71 11.30
C ASN A 166 0.79 23.48 10.50
N PRO A 167 0.61 22.30 11.13
CA PRO A 167 0.18 21.06 10.44
C PRO A 167 -1.22 21.16 9.83
N GLU A 168 -2.08 22.03 10.36
CA GLU A 168 -3.45 22.23 9.86
C GLU A 168 -3.54 23.34 8.79
N ASP A 169 -2.42 23.92 8.37
CA ASP A 169 -2.41 24.97 7.35
C ASP A 169 -2.66 24.38 5.95
N HIS A 170 -3.75 24.79 5.32
CA HIS A 170 -4.11 24.37 3.96
C HIS A 170 -3.15 24.92 2.88
N SER A 171 -2.25 25.84 3.25
CA SER A 171 -1.18 26.35 2.39
C SER A 171 0.00 25.39 2.29
N ASN A 172 0.08 24.37 3.15
CA ASN A 172 1.08 23.32 3.02
C ASN A 172 0.91 22.62 1.67
N ASN A 173 2.00 22.39 0.93
CA ASN A 173 1.95 21.72 -0.37
C ASN A 173 1.87 20.20 -0.16
N PRO A 174 0.72 19.54 -0.38
CA PRO A 174 0.57 18.12 -0.05
C PRO A 174 1.39 17.24 -0.98
N ASN A 175 1.96 16.17 -0.41
CA ASN A 175 2.67 15.12 -1.12
C ASN A 175 2.12 13.75 -0.68
N THR A 176 1.70 12.94 -1.65
CA THR A 176 1.05 11.65 -1.40
C THR A 176 2.02 10.48 -1.18
N GLY A 177 3.32 10.75 -1.05
CA GLY A 177 4.34 9.75 -0.75
C GLY A 177 4.39 9.33 0.71
N LEU A 178 3.63 10.00 1.58
CA LEU A 178 3.30 9.49 2.91
C LEU A 178 1.88 9.93 3.27
N VAL A 179 0.97 8.98 3.43
CA VAL A 179 -0.46 9.23 3.69
C VAL A 179 -0.99 8.29 4.75
N TYR A 180 -1.55 8.82 5.82
CA TYR A 180 -2.31 8.06 6.81
C TYR A 180 -3.79 8.38 6.72
N ALA A 181 -4.66 7.37 6.74
CA ALA A 181 -6.11 7.60 6.81
C ALA A 181 -6.82 6.55 7.67
N LYS A 182 -7.82 7.00 8.42
CA LYS A 182 -8.75 6.16 9.17
C LYS A 182 -9.97 5.78 8.32
N PRO A 183 -10.67 4.66 8.63
CA PRO A 183 -11.86 4.20 7.93
C PRO A 183 -13.10 5.02 8.32
N THR A 184 -13.06 6.33 8.12
CA THR A 184 -14.20 7.22 8.32
C THR A 184 -15.05 7.27 7.06
N ARG A 185 -16.36 7.52 7.23
CA ARG A 185 -17.24 7.74 6.08
C ARG A 185 -16.71 8.86 5.17
N LYS A 186 -16.16 9.95 5.74
CA LYS A 186 -15.62 11.05 4.94
C LYS A 186 -14.44 10.62 4.07
N ASN A 187 -13.49 9.88 4.63
CA ASN A 187 -12.32 9.42 3.88
C ASN A 187 -12.70 8.41 2.79
N ILE A 188 -13.61 7.49 3.10
CA ILE A 188 -14.14 6.55 2.10
C ILE A 188 -14.83 7.30 0.96
N GLU A 189 -15.69 8.28 1.25
CA GLU A 189 -16.36 9.07 0.21
C GLU A 189 -15.38 9.93 -0.63
N VAL A 190 -14.30 10.45 -0.03
CA VAL A 190 -13.28 11.24 -0.76
C VAL A 190 -12.47 10.39 -1.74
N LEU A 191 -12.25 9.12 -1.43
CA LEU A 191 -11.49 8.20 -2.29
C LEU A 191 -12.37 7.51 -3.35
N LYS A 192 -13.70 7.63 -3.28
CA LYS A 192 -14.61 7.09 -4.30
C LYS A 192 -14.44 7.85 -5.62
N TYR A 193 -14.28 7.09 -6.70
CA TYR A 193 -14.26 7.58 -8.08
C TYR A 193 -15.29 6.86 -8.95
#